data_AF-A0A9X9PRQ4-F1
#
_entry.id   AF-A0A9X9PRQ4-F1
#
_cell.length_a   1.000
_cell.length_b   1.000
_cell.length_c   1.000
_cell.angle_alpha   90.00
_cell.angle_beta   90.00
_cell.angle_gamma   90.00
#
_symmetry.space_group_name_H-M   'P 1'
#
loop_
_entity.id
_entity.type
_entity.pdbx_description
1 polymer ?
#
loop_
_entity_poly.entity_id
_entity_poly.type
_entity_poly.pdbx_seq_one_letter_code
_entity_poly.pdbx_strand_id
1 'polypeptide(L)'
;MTPCGRKIDTRGSILDFVAGIRDAIKAHQRLVDISILHGDISEGNIILKGPTTDDDSHSMLIDFDCSVKLKGNVAEDEELFLTGTVKFMAIERLKSASNSKPSIRRTYRHDLESFFYVFVVGCIEYEHVPKGTPPNLNEWCEGKIKSCYSVKQTDILNPAMILDKFTPSFVGLKELAKSLRTILFKDGTFLDTPEDRGLMYRRMIMAFDETIEDIRGKIYL
;
A
#
# COMPACT_ATOMS: atom_id res chain seq x y z
N MET A 1 6.22 -17.34 -24.83
CA MET A 1 6.17 -17.33 -23.36
C MET A 1 5.13 -16.31 -22.94
N THR A 2 4.09 -16.75 -22.25
CA THR A 2 3.11 -15.85 -21.60
C THR A 2 3.70 -15.45 -20.24
N PRO A 3 3.71 -14.16 -19.84
CA PRO A 3 4.23 -13.76 -18.54
C PRO A 3 3.47 -14.46 -17.39
N CYS A 4 4.17 -14.82 -16.30
CA CYS A 4 3.62 -15.58 -15.17
C CYS A 4 2.57 -14.83 -14.32
N GLY A 5 2.15 -13.64 -14.73
CA GLY A 5 1.19 -12.80 -14.04
C GLY A 5 1.07 -11.42 -14.70
N ARG A 6 0.21 -10.57 -14.15
CA ARG A 6 0.05 -9.16 -14.58
C ARG A 6 0.27 -8.23 -13.40
N LYS A 7 0.68 -6.99 -13.68
CA LYS A 7 0.75 -5.96 -12.63
C LYS A 7 -0.64 -5.72 -12.04
N ILE A 8 -0.67 -5.21 -10.81
CA ILE A 8 -1.91 -4.67 -10.28
C ILE A 8 -2.29 -3.44 -11.12
N ASP A 9 -3.25 -3.64 -12.03
CA ASP A 9 -3.68 -2.64 -12.99
C ASP A 9 -5.16 -2.81 -13.33
N THR A 10 -5.60 -1.92 -14.22
CA THR A 10 -6.98 -1.69 -14.67
C THR A 10 -7.64 -2.90 -15.35
N ARG A 11 -6.89 -3.97 -15.66
CA ARG A 11 -7.32 -5.06 -16.55
C ARG A 11 -7.99 -6.24 -15.83
N GLY A 12 -8.43 -6.10 -14.59
CA GLY A 12 -9.23 -7.13 -13.93
C GLY A 12 -10.20 -6.62 -12.89
N SER A 13 -10.80 -7.54 -12.14
CA SER A 13 -11.95 -7.23 -11.29
C SER A 13 -11.52 -6.49 -10.01
N ILE A 14 -12.47 -5.77 -9.40
CA ILE A 14 -12.29 -5.18 -8.07
C ILE A 14 -11.91 -6.27 -7.05
N LEU A 15 -12.47 -7.47 -7.20
CA LEU A 15 -12.12 -8.62 -6.36
C LEU A 15 -10.64 -8.99 -6.51
N ASP A 16 -10.13 -9.08 -7.74
CA ASP A 16 -8.70 -9.37 -7.98
C ASP A 16 -7.79 -8.30 -7.38
N PHE A 17 -8.20 -7.03 -7.48
CA PHE A 17 -7.47 -5.90 -6.90
C PHE A 17 -7.40 -6.02 -5.36
N VAL A 18 -8.53 -6.21 -4.69
CA VAL A 18 -8.62 -6.29 -3.22
C VAL A 18 -7.94 -7.57 -2.71
N ALA A 19 -8.19 -8.73 -3.33
CA ALA A 19 -7.56 -9.99 -2.99
C ALA A 19 -6.04 -9.97 -3.24
N GLY A 20 -5.61 -9.34 -4.33
CA GLY A 20 -4.20 -9.19 -4.68
C GLY A 20 -3.41 -8.39 -3.65
N ILE A 21 -3.94 -7.26 -3.18
CA ILE A 21 -3.27 -6.46 -2.13
C ILE A 21 -3.24 -7.22 -0.81
N ARG A 22 -4.35 -7.87 -0.43
CA ARG A 22 -4.39 -8.71 0.78
C ARG A 22 -3.32 -9.81 0.75
N ASP A 23 -3.20 -10.52 -0.36
CA ASP A 23 -2.23 -11.62 -0.48
C ASP A 23 -0.79 -11.10 -0.51
N ALA A 24 -0.56 -9.90 -1.04
CA ALA A 24 0.73 -9.22 -0.97
C ALA A 24 1.08 -8.83 0.48
N ILE A 25 0.10 -8.37 1.28
CA ILE A 25 0.30 -8.11 2.73
C ILE A 25 0.63 -9.41 3.47
N LYS A 26 -0.06 -10.53 3.17
CA LYS A 26 0.25 -11.86 3.74
C LYS A 26 1.66 -12.32 3.36
N ALA A 27 2.07 -12.10 2.10
CA ALA A 27 3.43 -12.39 1.64
C ALA A 27 4.47 -11.54 2.38
N HIS A 28 4.20 -10.24 2.54
CA HIS A 28 5.06 -9.32 3.30
C HIS A 28 5.17 -9.72 4.78
N GLN A 29 4.08 -10.15 5.41
CA GLN A 29 4.11 -10.67 6.77
C GLN A 29 5.08 -11.85 6.91
N ARG A 30 5.04 -12.81 5.96
CA ARG A 30 5.95 -13.95 5.92
C ARG A 30 7.42 -13.54 5.75
N LEU A 31 7.70 -12.50 4.95
CA LEU A 31 9.05 -11.93 4.82
C LEU A 31 9.54 -11.35 6.15
N VAL A 32 8.69 -10.59 6.84
CA VAL A 32 9.01 -10.00 8.13
C VAL A 32 9.22 -11.05 9.22
N ASP A 33 8.53 -12.19 9.12
CA ASP A 33 8.73 -13.35 10.02
C ASP A 33 10.09 -14.02 9.85
N ILE A 34 10.69 -13.95 8.66
CA ILE A 34 12.08 -14.35 8.41
C ILE A 34 13.06 -13.17 8.44
N SER A 35 12.67 -12.06 9.08
CA SER A 35 13.48 -10.87 9.30
C SER A 35 13.91 -10.14 8.02
N ILE A 36 13.02 -10.04 7.03
CA ILE A 36 13.24 -9.28 5.79
C ILE A 36 12.16 -8.19 5.66
N LEU A 37 12.60 -6.94 5.45
CA LEU A 37 11.74 -5.87 4.93
C LEU A 37 11.91 -5.76 3.43
N HIS A 38 10.82 -5.43 2.74
CA HIS A 38 10.86 -5.22 1.30
C HIS A 38 11.42 -3.84 0.96
N GLY A 39 10.94 -2.79 1.62
CA GLY A 39 11.48 -1.43 1.48
C GLY A 39 11.10 -0.66 0.22
N ASP A 40 10.42 -1.28 -0.74
CA ASP A 40 9.91 -0.63 -1.97
C ASP A 40 8.59 -1.25 -2.42
N ILE A 41 7.62 -1.28 -1.51
CA ILE A 41 6.25 -1.67 -1.87
C ILE A 41 5.67 -0.60 -2.82
N SER A 42 5.39 -1.01 -4.04
CA SER A 42 4.80 -0.20 -5.10
C SER A 42 3.89 -1.05 -5.98
N GLU A 43 3.06 -0.43 -6.81
CA GLU A 43 2.21 -1.14 -7.77
C GLU A 43 2.99 -2.01 -8.76
N GLY A 44 4.20 -1.57 -9.14
CA GLY A 44 5.07 -2.31 -10.06
C GLY A 44 5.58 -3.61 -9.47
N ASN A 45 5.60 -3.71 -8.14
CA ASN A 45 6.20 -4.79 -7.37
C ASN A 45 5.16 -5.79 -6.82
N ILE A 46 3.88 -5.59 -7.13
CA ILE A 46 2.80 -6.55 -6.85
C ILE A 46 2.30 -7.16 -8.16
N ILE A 47 2.56 -8.45 -8.34
CA ILE A 47 2.13 -9.20 -9.53
C ILE A 47 0.94 -10.06 -9.17
N LEU A 48 -0.19 -9.81 -9.82
CA LEU A 48 -1.38 -10.65 -9.78
C LEU A 48 -1.12 -11.93 -10.58
N LYS A 49 -1.47 -13.08 -9.99
CA LYS A 49 -1.36 -14.40 -10.62
C LYS A 49 -2.67 -15.17 -10.45
N GLY A 50 -2.94 -16.06 -11.38
CA GLY A 50 -4.05 -17.00 -11.21
C GLY A 50 -3.71 -18.02 -10.11
N PRO A 51 -4.69 -18.42 -9.28
CA PRO A 51 -4.46 -19.48 -8.30
C PRO A 51 -4.06 -20.76 -9.03
N THR A 52 -3.15 -21.52 -8.41
CA THR A 52 -2.68 -22.82 -8.89
C THR A 52 -3.20 -23.92 -7.98
N THR A 53 -2.99 -25.19 -8.34
CA THR A 53 -3.35 -26.33 -7.47
C THR A 53 -2.63 -26.29 -6.13
N ASP A 54 -1.44 -25.68 -6.09
CA ASP A 54 -0.52 -25.74 -4.95
C ASP A 54 -0.46 -24.41 -4.19
N ASP A 55 -1.06 -23.35 -4.74
CA ASP A 55 -1.00 -22.00 -4.19
C ASP A 55 -2.26 -21.22 -4.59
N ASP A 56 -3.10 -20.93 -3.59
CA ASP A 56 -4.35 -20.18 -3.71
C ASP A 56 -4.14 -18.65 -3.65
N SER A 57 -2.90 -18.18 -3.55
CA SER A 57 -2.61 -16.75 -3.53
C SER A 57 -2.83 -16.09 -4.90
N HIS A 58 -3.46 -14.92 -4.85
CA HIS A 58 -3.83 -14.11 -6.01
C HIS A 58 -2.70 -13.17 -6.44
N SER A 59 -1.62 -13.08 -5.66
CA SER A 59 -0.49 -12.21 -5.96
C SER A 59 0.84 -12.70 -5.39
N MET A 60 1.92 -12.07 -5.85
CA MET A 60 3.28 -12.24 -5.35
C MET A 60 4.00 -10.89 -5.32
N LEU A 61 4.87 -10.71 -4.32
CA LEU A 61 5.81 -9.60 -4.25
C LEU A 61 7.08 -9.92 -5.04
N ILE A 62 7.56 -8.95 -5.81
CA ILE A 62 8.80 -9.02 -6.57
C ILE A 62 9.68 -7.82 -6.24
N ASP A 63 10.89 -7.78 -6.82
CA ASP A 63 11.84 -6.67 -6.68
C ASP A 63 12.32 -6.45 -5.23
N PHE A 64 13.35 -7.21 -4.87
CA PHE A 64 13.96 -7.20 -3.54
C PHE A 64 15.24 -6.35 -3.49
N ASP A 65 15.50 -5.51 -4.49
CA ASP A 65 16.74 -4.72 -4.59
C ASP A 65 16.84 -3.68 -3.45
N CYS A 66 15.71 -3.22 -2.93
CA CYS A 66 15.65 -2.35 -1.76
C CYS A 66 15.52 -3.11 -0.43
N SER A 67 15.50 -4.45 -0.43
CA SER A 67 15.24 -5.23 0.78
C SER A 67 16.37 -5.11 1.80
N VAL A 68 16.00 -5.17 3.09
CA VAL A 68 16.96 -5.07 4.20
C VAL A 68 16.64 -6.08 5.29
N LYS A 69 17.67 -6.51 6.00
CA LYS A 69 17.51 -7.35 7.19
C LYS A 69 16.91 -6.56 8.34
N LEU A 70 16.01 -7.21 9.07
CA LEU A 70 15.43 -6.71 10.31
C LEU A 70 16.21 -7.17 11.53
N LYS A 71 16.35 -6.26 12.48
CA LYS A 71 16.65 -6.57 13.88
C LYS A 71 15.48 -6.09 14.73
N GLY A 72 14.66 -7.04 15.19
CA GLY A 72 13.36 -6.71 15.78
C GLY A 72 12.42 -6.11 14.72
N ASN A 73 11.99 -4.85 14.92
CA ASN A 73 11.05 -4.16 14.02
C ASN A 73 11.70 -3.09 13.14
N VAL A 74 13.03 -2.97 13.17
CA VAL A 74 13.78 -1.91 12.47
C VAL A 74 14.88 -2.52 11.62
N ALA A 75 15.22 -1.87 10.50
CA ALA A 75 16.35 -2.27 9.66
C ALA A 75 17.69 -2.27 10.44
N GLU A 76 18.47 -3.36 10.29
CA GLU A 76 19.72 -3.57 11.05
C GLU A 76 20.85 -2.64 10.57
N ASP A 77 21.13 -2.64 9.27
CA ASP A 77 22.29 -1.98 8.63
C ASP A 77 21.89 -1.14 7.39
N GLU A 78 20.76 -0.44 7.46
CA GLU A 78 20.30 0.40 6.35
C GLU A 78 21.15 1.67 6.22
N GLU A 79 21.67 1.90 5.01
CA GLU A 79 22.14 3.23 4.60
C GLU A 79 20.94 4.19 4.53
N LEU A 80 21.00 5.29 5.28
CA LEU A 80 19.90 6.25 5.45
C LEU A 80 19.65 7.14 4.22
N PHE A 81 19.81 6.59 3.02
CA PHE A 81 19.42 7.20 1.77
C PHE A 81 17.91 7.11 1.56
N LEU A 82 17.38 8.07 0.80
CA LEU A 82 15.98 8.05 0.39
C LEU A 82 15.82 7.08 -0.78
N THR A 83 15.53 5.82 -0.47
CA THR A 83 15.23 4.77 -1.45
C THR A 83 13.74 4.44 -1.50
N GLY A 84 13.31 3.89 -2.63
CA GLY A 84 11.94 3.49 -2.92
C GLY A 84 11.12 4.55 -3.64
N THR A 85 9.91 4.17 -4.04
CA THR A 85 9.03 4.98 -4.88
C THR A 85 8.34 6.08 -4.06
N VAL A 86 8.65 7.36 -4.32
CA VAL A 86 8.15 8.54 -3.56
C VAL A 86 6.62 8.52 -3.39
N LYS A 87 5.88 8.16 -4.45
CA LYS A 87 4.41 8.10 -4.44
C LYS A 87 3.87 7.16 -3.34
N PHE A 88 4.56 6.05 -3.09
CA PHE A 88 4.17 5.02 -2.11
C PHE A 88 4.99 5.09 -0.82
N MET A 89 5.89 6.05 -0.68
CA MET A 89 6.73 6.18 0.51
C MET A 89 5.94 6.64 1.74
N ALA A 90 6.24 6.06 2.90
CA ALA A 90 5.66 6.46 4.17
C ALA A 90 5.90 7.95 4.51
N ILE A 91 4.88 8.59 5.10
CA ILE A 91 4.88 10.02 5.45
C ILE A 91 6.05 10.37 6.37
N GLU A 92 6.39 9.51 7.33
CA GLU A 92 7.48 9.79 8.28
C GLU A 92 8.84 9.85 7.56
N ARG A 93 9.08 8.95 6.59
CA ARG A 93 10.29 8.97 5.75
C ARG A 93 10.34 10.20 4.85
N LEU A 94 9.21 10.55 4.22
CA LEU A 94 9.11 11.78 3.42
C LEU A 94 9.33 13.04 4.27
N LYS A 95 8.81 13.06 5.50
CA LYS A 95 9.04 14.14 6.48
C LYS A 95 10.53 14.27 6.80
N SER A 96 11.23 13.16 7.06
CA SER A 96 12.67 13.19 7.35
C SER A 96 13.45 13.79 6.17
N ALA A 97 13.19 13.28 4.96
CA ALA A 97 13.83 13.75 3.74
C ALA A 97 13.52 15.23 3.41
N SER A 98 12.29 15.70 3.70
CA SER A 98 11.89 17.10 3.48
C SER A 98 12.66 18.10 4.35
N ASN A 99 13.19 17.65 5.49
CA ASN A 99 13.94 18.46 6.43
C ASN A 99 15.46 18.41 6.22
N SER A 100 15.93 17.88 5.07
CA SER A 100 17.35 17.65 4.76
C SER A 100 18.08 16.83 5.83
N LYS A 101 17.35 16.02 6.59
CA LYS A 101 17.93 15.07 7.55
C LYS A 101 18.26 13.77 6.82
N PRO A 102 19.24 12.99 7.31
CA PRO A 102 19.35 11.60 6.90
C PRO A 102 17.98 10.91 7.05
N SER A 103 17.69 9.95 6.18
CA SER A 103 16.44 9.19 6.26
C SER A 103 16.34 8.50 7.63
N ILE A 104 15.12 8.15 8.03
CA ILE A 104 14.93 7.30 9.20
C ILE A 104 15.04 5.83 8.78
N ARG A 105 15.40 4.97 9.72
CA ARG A 105 15.44 3.52 9.48
C ARG A 105 14.04 3.00 9.14
N ARG A 106 13.96 2.13 8.14
CA ARG A 106 12.75 1.44 7.75
C ARG A 106 12.29 0.48 8.83
N THR A 107 10.97 0.26 8.83
CA THR A 107 10.26 -0.63 9.76
C THR A 107 9.17 -1.35 8.98
N TYR A 108 8.61 -2.41 9.54
CA TYR A 108 7.50 -3.14 8.88
C TYR A 108 6.29 -2.24 8.65
N ARG A 109 6.06 -1.25 9.52
CA ARG A 109 4.96 -0.30 9.40
C ARG A 109 5.11 0.55 8.14
N HIS A 110 6.34 0.96 7.79
CA HIS A 110 6.56 1.74 6.58
C HIS A 110 6.10 1.00 5.32
N ASP A 111 6.39 -0.30 5.21
CA ASP A 111 5.90 -1.14 4.11
C ASP A 111 4.37 -1.32 4.16
N LEU A 112 3.77 -1.48 5.35
CA LEU A 112 2.30 -1.53 5.52
C LEU A 112 1.61 -0.23 5.09
N GLU A 113 2.22 0.91 5.39
CA GLU A 113 1.75 2.22 4.96
C GLU A 113 1.83 2.36 3.43
N SER A 114 2.88 1.82 2.81
CA SER A 114 3.00 1.74 1.35
C SER A 114 1.90 0.89 0.70
N PHE A 115 1.50 -0.24 1.28
CA PHE A 115 0.35 -1.02 0.79
C PHE A 115 -0.96 -0.22 0.79
N PHE A 116 -1.19 0.58 1.84
CA PHE A 116 -2.34 1.49 1.87
C PHE A 116 -2.30 2.52 0.75
N TYR A 117 -1.12 3.05 0.42
CA TYR A 117 -0.98 3.97 -0.71
C TYR A 117 -1.19 3.29 -2.06
N VAL A 118 -0.71 2.05 -2.26
CA VAL A 118 -1.02 1.27 -3.46
C VAL A 118 -2.53 1.09 -3.61
N PHE A 119 -3.21 0.74 -2.52
CA PHE A 119 -4.66 0.61 -2.51
C PHE A 119 -5.38 1.92 -2.88
N VAL A 120 -5.00 3.05 -2.26
CA VAL A 120 -5.63 4.36 -2.52
C VAL A 120 -5.36 4.82 -3.95
N VAL A 121 -4.13 4.70 -4.44
CA VAL A 121 -3.76 5.05 -5.81
C VAL A 121 -4.57 4.20 -6.79
N GLY A 122 -4.69 2.89 -6.54
CA GLY A 122 -5.50 2.02 -7.40
C GLY A 122 -6.97 2.43 -7.47
N CYS A 123 -7.59 2.80 -6.34
CA CYS A 123 -8.97 3.28 -6.30
C CYS A 123 -9.21 4.59 -7.08
N ILE A 124 -8.16 5.38 -7.31
CA ILE A 124 -8.24 6.71 -7.94
C ILE A 124 -7.78 6.67 -9.40
N GLU A 125 -6.74 5.90 -9.70
CA GLU A 125 -6.01 6.01 -10.97
C GLU A 125 -6.17 4.78 -11.88
N TYR A 126 -6.62 3.64 -11.36
CA TYR A 126 -6.71 2.41 -12.17
C TYR A 126 -8.03 2.28 -12.94
N GLU A 127 -9.05 3.08 -12.68
CA GLU A 127 -10.19 3.08 -13.58
C GLU A 127 -9.93 4.03 -14.75
N HIS A 128 -10.08 3.54 -15.98
CA HIS A 128 -10.13 4.43 -17.13
C HIS A 128 -11.47 5.17 -17.14
N VAL A 129 -11.45 6.47 -16.81
CA VAL A 129 -12.63 7.33 -16.84
C VAL A 129 -12.74 8.00 -18.22
N PRO A 130 -13.74 7.68 -19.07
CA PRO A 130 -13.77 8.12 -20.47
C PRO A 130 -14.03 9.63 -20.67
N LYS A 131 -14.48 10.34 -19.64
CA LYS A 131 -14.88 11.75 -19.71
C LYS A 131 -14.26 12.55 -18.56
N GLY A 132 -13.60 13.65 -18.91
CA GLY A 132 -12.96 14.58 -17.96
C GLY A 132 -11.47 14.28 -17.74
N THR A 133 -10.84 15.10 -16.90
CA THR A 133 -9.48 14.84 -16.43
C THR A 133 -9.54 13.74 -15.37
N PRO A 134 -8.90 12.58 -15.57
CA PRO A 134 -8.91 11.52 -14.57
C PRO A 134 -8.28 12.03 -13.26
N PRO A 135 -8.88 11.73 -12.10
CA PRO A 135 -8.29 12.09 -10.83
C PRO A 135 -6.94 11.38 -10.68
N ASN A 136 -5.99 12.05 -10.02
CA ASN A 136 -4.68 11.47 -9.75
C ASN A 136 -4.09 12.04 -8.46
N LEU A 137 -3.00 11.42 -8.03
CA LEU A 137 -2.17 11.76 -6.89
C LEU A 137 -0.74 12.04 -7.34
N ASN A 138 -0.55 12.62 -8.53
CA ASN A 138 0.79 12.91 -9.06
C ASN A 138 1.57 13.87 -8.17
N GLU A 139 0.89 14.81 -7.51
CA GLU A 139 1.50 15.74 -6.55
C GLU A 139 2.15 15.03 -5.34
N TRP A 140 1.83 13.75 -5.09
CA TRP A 140 2.53 12.95 -4.09
C TRP A 140 3.96 12.58 -4.49
N CYS A 141 4.33 12.72 -5.77
CA CYS A 141 5.66 12.39 -6.26
C CYS A 141 6.27 13.39 -7.26
N GLU A 142 5.48 14.32 -7.80
CA GLU A 142 5.95 15.35 -8.71
C GLU A 142 6.45 16.57 -7.93
N GLY A 143 7.65 17.04 -8.26
CA GLY A 143 8.25 18.24 -7.69
C GLY A 143 9.22 17.98 -6.53
N LYS A 144 9.32 18.95 -5.62
CA LYS A 144 10.26 18.88 -4.48
C LYS A 144 9.69 17.97 -3.39
N ILE A 145 10.55 17.17 -2.74
CA ILE A 145 10.16 16.30 -1.61
C ILE A 145 9.33 17.02 -0.54
N LYS A 146 9.66 18.28 -0.23
CA LYS A 146 8.89 19.09 0.73
C LYS A 146 7.43 19.31 0.28
N SER A 147 7.20 19.56 -1.01
CA SER A 147 5.85 19.70 -1.57
C SER A 147 5.12 18.37 -1.54
N CYS A 148 5.77 17.29 -2.00
CA CYS A 148 5.21 15.94 -1.97
C CYS A 148 4.76 15.52 -0.56
N TYR A 149 5.61 15.75 0.44
CA TYR A 149 5.28 15.52 1.85
C TYR A 149 4.06 16.34 2.30
N SER A 150 4.05 17.64 2.01
CA SER A 150 2.99 18.55 2.45
C SER A 150 1.61 18.16 1.89
N VAL A 151 1.55 17.85 0.60
CA VAL A 151 0.30 17.44 -0.07
C VAL A 151 -0.18 16.11 0.50
N LYS A 152 0.72 15.11 0.53
CA LYS A 152 0.39 13.77 1.02
C LYS A 152 -0.06 13.76 2.48
N GLN A 153 0.61 14.54 3.34
CA GLN A 153 0.19 14.69 4.74
C GLN A 153 -1.21 15.31 4.85
N THR A 154 -1.51 16.33 4.06
CA THR A 154 -2.82 17.00 4.06
C THR A 154 -3.93 16.02 3.65
N ASP A 155 -3.70 15.24 2.59
CA ASP A 155 -4.64 14.23 2.11
C ASP A 155 -4.90 13.13 3.17
N ILE A 156 -3.88 12.71 3.91
CA ILE A 156 -4.03 11.67 4.95
C ILE A 156 -4.71 12.19 6.21
N LEU A 157 -4.46 13.44 6.59
CA LEU A 157 -5.16 14.09 7.69
C LEU A 157 -6.64 14.35 7.37
N ASN A 158 -6.96 14.62 6.10
CA ASN A 158 -8.32 14.87 5.64
C ASN A 158 -8.81 13.77 4.67
N PRO A 159 -9.32 12.63 5.18
CA PRO A 159 -9.67 11.50 4.33
C PRO A 159 -10.71 11.84 3.25
N ALA A 160 -11.56 12.85 3.44
CA ALA A 160 -12.52 13.28 2.42
C ALA A 160 -11.82 13.67 1.10
N MET A 161 -10.64 14.31 1.16
CA MET A 161 -9.86 14.70 -0.02
C MET A 161 -9.41 13.52 -0.87
N ILE A 162 -9.20 12.37 -0.26
CA ILE A 162 -8.87 11.13 -0.94
C ILE A 162 -10.13 10.42 -1.41
N LEU A 163 -11.11 10.26 -0.51
CA LEU A 163 -12.32 9.48 -0.78
C LEU A 163 -13.18 10.08 -1.88
N ASP A 164 -13.19 11.41 -2.04
CA ASP A 164 -13.96 12.09 -3.09
C ASP A 164 -13.35 11.89 -4.49
N LYS A 165 -12.08 11.46 -4.57
CA LYS A 165 -11.38 11.15 -5.82
C LYS A 165 -11.58 9.70 -6.29
N PHE A 166 -12.22 8.85 -5.48
CA PHE A 166 -12.46 7.45 -5.85
C PHE A 166 -13.30 7.38 -7.12
N THR A 167 -12.83 6.59 -8.07
CA THR A 167 -13.48 6.41 -9.37
C THR A 167 -14.76 5.57 -9.23
N PRO A 168 -15.73 5.69 -10.15
CA PRO A 168 -17.05 5.08 -10.03
C PRO A 168 -17.06 3.60 -9.61
N SER A 169 -16.20 2.77 -10.21
CA SER A 169 -16.11 1.34 -9.89
C SER A 169 -15.60 1.10 -8.47
N PHE A 170 -14.81 2.02 -7.90
CA PHE A 170 -14.15 1.84 -6.61
C PHE A 170 -14.88 2.50 -5.44
N VAL A 171 -16.02 3.18 -5.66
CA VAL A 171 -16.81 3.84 -4.59
C VAL A 171 -17.16 2.87 -3.44
N GLY A 172 -17.40 1.59 -3.75
CA GLY A 172 -17.69 0.56 -2.75
C GLY A 172 -16.54 0.27 -1.77
N LEU A 173 -15.31 0.71 -2.07
CA LEU A 173 -14.13 0.46 -1.23
C LEU A 173 -13.81 1.61 -0.25
N LYS A 174 -14.65 2.65 -0.17
CA LYS A 174 -14.42 3.80 0.73
C LYS A 174 -14.35 3.38 2.21
N GLU A 175 -15.15 2.41 2.65
CA GLU A 175 -15.11 1.92 4.03
C GLU A 175 -13.83 1.13 4.34
N LEU A 176 -13.32 0.35 3.37
CA LEU A 176 -12.01 -0.28 3.48
C LEU A 176 -10.91 0.78 3.63
N ALA A 177 -10.94 1.84 2.81
CA ALA A 177 -9.98 2.95 2.89
C ALA A 177 -9.97 3.61 4.29
N LYS A 178 -11.16 3.89 4.85
CA LYS A 178 -11.31 4.46 6.21
C LYS A 178 -10.78 3.51 7.28
N SER A 179 -11.05 2.21 7.15
CA SER A 179 -10.60 1.18 8.08
C SER A 179 -9.07 1.08 8.09
N LEU A 180 -8.45 0.98 6.91
CA LEU A 180 -6.98 0.93 6.78
C LEU A 180 -6.32 2.21 7.32
N ARG A 181 -6.88 3.39 7.01
CA ARG A 181 -6.39 4.66 7.58
C ARG A 181 -6.44 4.63 9.11
N THR A 182 -7.55 4.18 9.69
CA THR A 182 -7.72 4.11 11.15
C THR A 182 -6.71 3.15 11.78
N ILE A 183 -6.43 2.01 11.13
CA ILE A 183 -5.44 1.04 11.60
C ILE A 183 -4.03 1.64 11.60
N LEU A 184 -3.65 2.35 10.54
CA LEU A 184 -2.29 2.87 10.35
C LEU A 184 -2.03 4.17 11.12
N PHE A 185 -2.98 5.10 11.11
CA PHE A 185 -2.78 6.48 11.57
C PHE A 185 -3.58 6.83 12.82
N LYS A 186 -4.48 5.95 13.28
CA LYS A 186 -5.44 6.23 14.37
C LYS A 186 -6.24 7.51 14.08
N ASP A 187 -6.04 8.56 14.87
CA ASP A 187 -6.65 9.89 14.72
C ASP A 187 -5.96 10.77 13.67
N GLY A 188 -4.88 10.30 13.05
CA GLY A 188 -4.09 11.03 12.05
C GLY A 188 -2.70 11.43 12.55
N THR A 189 -2.40 11.24 13.83
CA THR A 189 -1.12 11.67 14.44
C THR A 189 -0.13 10.54 14.66
N PHE A 190 -0.58 9.29 14.61
CA PHE A 190 0.24 8.15 14.95
C PHE A 190 1.19 7.79 13.82
N LEU A 191 2.49 8.07 13.98
CA LEU A 191 3.56 7.69 13.04
C LEU A 191 4.52 6.61 13.58
N ASP A 192 4.47 6.31 14.88
CA ASP A 192 5.35 5.32 15.50
C ASP A 192 5.12 3.89 15.00
N THR A 193 6.16 3.06 15.06
CA THR A 193 6.05 1.63 14.77
C THR A 193 5.75 0.86 16.06
N PRO A 194 4.58 0.19 16.18
CA PRO A 194 4.29 -0.67 17.33
C PRO A 194 5.27 -1.82 17.51
N GLU A 195 5.42 -2.32 18.73
CA GLU A 195 6.17 -3.56 18.99
C GLU A 195 5.41 -4.79 18.47
N ASP A 196 4.11 -4.86 18.72
CA ASP A 196 3.24 -5.94 18.22
C ASP A 196 2.89 -5.73 16.75
N ARG A 197 3.79 -6.18 15.88
CA ARG A 197 3.56 -6.23 14.43
C ARG A 197 2.37 -7.11 14.05
N GLY A 198 2.15 -8.21 14.78
CA GLY A 198 1.13 -9.20 14.47
C GLY A 198 -0.29 -8.63 14.52
N LEU A 199 -0.56 -7.72 15.46
CA LEU A 199 -1.84 -7.04 15.56
C LEU A 199 -2.13 -6.15 14.34
N MET A 200 -1.14 -5.42 13.82
CA MET A 200 -1.34 -4.55 12.64
C MET A 200 -1.64 -5.37 11.39
N TYR A 201 -0.84 -6.41 11.11
CA TYR A 201 -1.10 -7.31 9.97
C TYR A 201 -2.49 -7.93 10.07
N ARG A 202 -2.84 -8.48 11.24
CA ARG A 202 -4.14 -9.12 11.46
C ARG A 202 -5.29 -8.16 11.16
N ARG A 203 -5.24 -6.93 11.67
CA ARG A 203 -6.30 -5.94 11.45
C ARG A 203 -6.43 -5.53 9.99
N MET A 204 -5.32 -5.31 9.29
CA MET A 204 -5.36 -4.97 7.86
C MET A 204 -5.92 -6.15 7.05
N ILE A 205 -5.41 -7.37 7.27
CA ILE A 205 -5.87 -8.57 6.57
C ILE A 205 -7.37 -8.81 6.81
N MET A 206 -7.85 -8.68 8.06
CA MET A 206 -9.27 -8.81 8.39
C MET A 206 -10.15 -7.79 7.64
N ALA A 207 -9.74 -6.53 7.57
CA ALA A 207 -10.49 -5.51 6.83
C ALA A 207 -10.62 -5.85 5.33
N PHE A 208 -9.54 -6.39 4.74
CA PHE A 208 -9.57 -6.89 3.37
C PHE A 208 -10.48 -8.13 3.22
N ASP A 209 -10.38 -9.10 4.13
CA ASP A 209 -11.19 -10.33 4.07
C ASP A 209 -12.69 -10.02 4.21
N GLU A 210 -13.09 -9.14 5.14
CA GLU A 210 -14.48 -8.67 5.27
C GLU A 210 -14.99 -8.02 3.98
N THR A 211 -14.17 -7.15 3.36
CA THR A 211 -14.52 -6.50 2.09
C THR A 211 -14.67 -7.51 0.95
N ILE A 212 -13.84 -8.54 0.92
CA ILE A 212 -13.88 -9.61 -0.10
C ILE A 212 -15.17 -10.43 0.03
N GLU A 213 -15.56 -10.78 1.25
CA GLU A 213 -16.80 -11.50 1.50
C GLU A 213 -18.03 -10.65 1.12
N ASP A 214 -18.01 -9.35 1.40
CA ASP A 214 -19.05 -8.42 0.96
C ASP A 214 -19.16 -8.32 -0.57
N ILE A 215 -18.02 -8.28 -1.28
CA ILE A 215 -17.99 -8.27 -2.75
C ILE A 215 -18.56 -9.59 -3.29
N ARG A 216 -18.14 -10.73 -2.73
CA ARG A 216 -18.63 -12.06 -3.12
C ARG A 216 -20.13 -12.20 -2.88
N GLY A 217 -20.64 -11.78 -1.73
CA GLY A 217 -22.05 -11.81 -1.41
C GLY A 217 -22.93 -11.03 -2.39
N LYS A 218 -22.41 -9.92 -2.95
CA LYS A 218 -23.11 -9.12 -3.98
C LYS A 218 -23.09 -9.74 -5.37
N ILE A 219 -22.18 -10.67 -5.67
CA ILE A 219 -22.12 -11.37 -6.97
C ILE A 219 -23.22 -12.43 -7.08
N TYR A 220 -23.69 -12.95 -5.94
CA TYR A 220 -24.70 -14.02 -5.87
C TYR A 220 -26.14 -13.53 -5.66
N LEU A 221 -26.38 -12.21 -5.74
CA LEU A 221 -27.70 -11.56 -5.65
C LEU A 221 -28.07 -10.95 -7.00
#